data_AF-A0A5R8P1J5-F1
#
_entry.id   AF-A0A5R8P1J5-F1
#
_cell.length_a   1.000
_cell.length_b   1.000
_cell.length_c   1.000
_cell.angle_alpha   90.00
_cell.angle_beta   90.00
_cell.angle_gamma   90.00
#
_symmetry.space_group_name_H-M   'P 1'
#
loop_
_entity.id
_entity.type
_entity.pdbx_description
1 polymer ?
#
loop_
_entity_poly.entity_id
_entity_poly.type
_entity_poly.pdbx_seq_one_letter_code
_entity_poly.pdbx_strand_id
1 'polypeptide(L)'
;MPLRHLNFLMIEDRIPLYTDHEGVRLPPELGEGMAAYVSSAPFTDQPYRVSAMFRCGDRQRMIDIYLPQIVKGRDGILDLIALMRIAQKRYGELYDCTPGT
;
A
#
# COMPACT_ATOMS: atom_id res chain seq x y z
N MET A 1 -15.67 8.35 -15.40
CA MET A 1 -15.02 7.12 -14.89
C MET A 1 -16.05 6.28 -14.14
N PRO A 2 -16.08 4.95 -14.24
CA PRO A 2 -17.15 4.14 -13.67
C PRO A 2 -17.02 3.99 -12.15
N LEU A 3 -18.14 4.00 -11.42
CA LEU A 3 -18.24 3.88 -9.95
C LEU A 3 -17.45 2.71 -9.34
N ARG A 4 -17.27 1.60 -10.05
CA ARG A 4 -16.46 0.45 -9.58
C ARG A 4 -14.97 0.77 -9.42
N HIS A 5 -14.44 1.73 -10.18
CA HIS A 5 -13.05 2.21 -10.01
C HIS A 5 -12.88 3.07 -8.77
N LEU A 6 -13.94 3.77 -8.34
CA LEU A 6 -13.92 4.61 -7.14
C LEU A 6 -13.95 3.78 -5.85
N ASN A 7 -14.67 2.65 -5.83
CA ASN A 7 -14.75 1.78 -4.65
C ASN A 7 -13.39 1.11 -4.34
N PHE A 8 -12.63 0.69 -5.36
CA PHE A 8 -11.26 0.18 -5.15
C PHE A 8 -10.27 1.27 -4.68
N LEU A 9 -10.60 2.56 -4.80
CA LEU A 9 -9.79 3.66 -4.24
C LEU A 9 -10.10 3.93 -2.76
N MET A 10 -11.15 3.32 -2.20
CA MET A 10 -11.51 3.46 -0.80
C MET A 10 -10.75 2.41 0.05
N ILE A 11 -10.10 2.87 1.12
CA ILE A 11 -9.40 2.00 2.08
C ILE A 11 -10.31 0.98 2.74
N GLU A 12 -11.58 1.35 2.92
CA GLU A 12 -12.59 0.53 3.57
C GLU A 12 -12.78 -0.82 2.86
N ASP A 13 -12.60 -0.87 1.54
CA ASP A 13 -12.69 -2.12 0.75
C ASP A 13 -11.35 -2.88 0.68
N ARG A 14 -10.23 -2.22 0.98
CA ARG A 14 -8.88 -2.81 0.89
C ARG A 14 -8.45 -3.57 2.12
N ILE A 15 -8.80 -3.06 3.31
CA ILE A 15 -8.47 -3.75 4.56
C ILE A 15 -9.12 -5.15 4.62
N PRO A 16 -10.43 -5.31 4.32
CA PRO A 16 -11.04 -6.64 4.26
C PRO A 16 -10.38 -7.53 3.21
N LEU A 17 -10.17 -7.01 1.99
CA LEU A 17 -9.51 -7.77 0.92
C LEU A 17 -8.12 -8.26 1.33
N TYR A 18 -7.28 -7.39 1.89
CA TYR A 18 -5.94 -7.78 2.31
C TYR A 18 -5.99 -8.73 3.51
N THR A 19 -6.95 -8.58 4.41
CA THR A 19 -7.15 -9.51 5.54
C THR A 19 -7.53 -10.92 5.05
N ASP A 20 -8.42 -11.04 4.06
CA ASP A 20 -8.80 -12.31 3.45
C ASP A 20 -7.62 -13.04 2.78
N HIS A 21 -6.56 -12.29 2.46
CA HIS A 21 -5.32 -12.77 1.86
C HIS A 21 -4.15 -12.83 2.85
N GLU A 22 -4.43 -12.92 4.15
CA GLU A 22 -3.43 -12.98 5.22
C GLU A 22 -2.42 -11.82 5.17
N GLY A 23 -2.89 -10.66 4.71
CA GLY A 23 -2.09 -9.44 4.61
C GLY A 23 -1.55 -8.98 5.95
N VAL A 24 -0.38 -8.35 5.91
CA VAL A 24 0.33 -7.86 7.09
C VAL A 24 0.11 -6.37 7.23
N ARG A 25 -0.35 -5.93 8.40
CA ARG A 25 -0.48 -4.50 8.75
C ARG A 25 0.87 -3.81 8.63
N LEU A 26 0.87 -2.58 8.11
CA LEU A 26 2.09 -1.79 8.04
C LEU A 26 2.53 -1.36 9.45
N PRO A 27 3.84 -1.15 9.66
CA PRO A 27 4.36 -0.47 10.84
C PRO A 27 3.65 0.88 11.05
N PRO A 28 3.30 1.27 12.28
CA PRO A 28 2.52 2.47 12.54
C PRO A 28 3.11 3.74 11.94
N GLU A 29 4.44 3.87 11.87
CA GLU A 29 5.10 5.05 11.29
C GLU A 29 4.84 5.25 9.78
N LEU A 30 4.30 4.23 9.08
CA LEU A 30 3.89 4.32 7.70
C LEU A 30 2.39 4.65 7.53
N GLY A 31 1.69 4.92 8.63
CA GLY A 31 0.26 5.19 8.62
C GLY A 31 -0.61 3.92 8.58
N GLU A 32 -1.88 4.09 8.21
CA GLU A 32 -2.86 3.01 8.12
C GLU A 32 -2.74 2.29 6.78
N GLY A 33 -2.42 1.00 6.81
CA GLY A 33 -2.26 0.22 5.59
C GLY A 33 -1.93 -1.25 5.83
N MET A 34 -1.90 -2.03 4.75
CA MET A 34 -1.39 -3.41 4.77
C MET A 34 -0.63 -3.72 3.48
N ALA A 35 0.25 -4.73 3.57
CA ALA A 35 0.91 -5.38 2.45
C ALA A 35 0.37 -6.82 2.32
N ALA A 36 0.07 -7.27 1.11
CA ALA A 36 -0.51 -8.57 0.87
C ALA A 36 -0.10 -9.17 -0.48
N TYR A 37 -0.23 -10.49 -0.59
CA TYR A 37 -0.23 -11.20 -1.86
C TYR A 37 -1.67 -11.58 -2.23
N VAL A 38 -2.23 -10.93 -3.25
CA VAL A 38 -3.63 -11.03 -3.65
C VAL A 38 -3.73 -11.72 -5.00
N SER A 39 -3.95 -13.04 -4.99
CA SER A 39 -3.99 -13.87 -6.21
C SER A 39 -5.36 -13.94 -6.89
N SER A 40 -6.43 -13.45 -6.27
CA SER A 40 -7.82 -13.65 -6.75
C SER A 40 -8.63 -12.36 -6.96
N ALA A 41 -7.98 -11.19 -7.02
CA ALA A 41 -8.63 -9.91 -7.29
C ALA A 41 -8.51 -9.48 -8.76
N PRO A 42 -9.34 -8.54 -9.26
CA PRO A 42 -9.01 -7.82 -10.50
C PRO A 42 -7.58 -7.25 -10.36
N PHE A 43 -6.77 -7.37 -11.41
CA PHE A 43 -5.29 -7.20 -11.42
C PHE A 43 -4.49 -8.40 -10.88
N THR A 44 -4.82 -9.62 -11.34
CA THR A 44 -4.04 -10.84 -11.04
C THR A 44 -2.62 -10.78 -11.62
N ASP A 45 -2.37 -9.88 -12.57
CA ASP A 45 -1.04 -9.59 -13.11
C ASP A 45 -0.15 -8.85 -12.10
N GLN A 46 -0.71 -8.28 -11.02
CA GLN A 46 0.02 -7.56 -9.97
C GLN A 46 -0.43 -8.02 -8.57
N PRO A 47 -0.06 -9.25 -8.18
CA PRO A 47 -0.55 -9.85 -6.95
C PRO A 47 0.15 -9.32 -5.71
N TYR A 48 1.35 -8.76 -5.81
CA TYR A 48 2.04 -8.17 -4.65
C TYR A 48 1.59 -6.73 -4.47
N ARG A 49 0.92 -6.42 -3.37
CA ARG A 49 0.26 -5.13 -3.17
C ARG A 49 0.60 -4.55 -1.81
N VAL A 50 0.84 -3.25 -1.76
CA VAL A 50 0.93 -2.50 -0.51
C VAL A 50 0.25 -1.15 -0.68
N SER A 51 -0.58 -0.81 0.31
CA SER A 51 -1.32 0.44 0.35
C SER A 51 -1.12 1.08 1.71
N ALA A 52 -0.87 2.39 1.73
CA ALA A 52 -0.70 3.15 2.95
C ALA A 52 -1.41 4.51 2.86
N MET A 53 -2.13 4.84 3.92
CA MET A 53 -2.69 6.15 4.18
C MET A 53 -1.95 6.79 5.33
N PHE A 54 -1.39 7.96 5.07
CA PHE A 54 -0.49 8.63 5.99
C PHE A 54 -0.74 10.13 5.92
N ARG A 55 -0.27 10.85 6.92
CA ARG A 55 -0.25 12.30 6.94
C ARG A 55 1.05 12.83 6.35
N CYS A 56 0.94 13.94 5.65
CA CYS A 56 2.03 14.76 5.15
C CYS A 56 1.70 16.19 5.55
N GLY A 57 2.21 16.62 6.71
CA GLY A 57 1.76 17.83 7.38
C GLY A 57 0.30 17.75 7.85
N ASP A 58 -0.53 18.70 7.43
CA ASP A 58 -1.94 18.76 7.78
C ASP A 58 -2.85 17.89 6.88
N ARG A 59 -2.29 17.28 5.84
CA ARG A 59 -3.07 16.60 4.79
C ARG A 59 -2.93 15.09 4.86
N GLN A 60 -4.04 14.40 4.64
CA GLN A 60 -4.07 12.96 4.42
C GLN A 60 -3.67 12.64 2.98
N ARG A 61 -2.85 11.59 2.82
CA ARG A 61 -2.23 11.14 1.56
C ARG A 61 -2.22 9.63 1.47
N MET A 62 -2.22 9.14 0.23
CA MET A 62 -2.23 7.72 -0.07
C MET A 62 -1.15 7.35 -1.08
N ILE A 63 -0.46 6.25 -0.83
CA ILE A 63 0.42 5.60 -1.81
C ILE A 63 -0.01 4.14 -1.95
N ASP A 64 -0.09 3.70 -3.19
CA ASP A 64 -0.29 2.31 -3.59
C ASP A 64 0.88 1.83 -4.43
N ILE A 65 1.40 0.65 -4.12
CA ILE A 65 2.44 -0.01 -4.90
C ILE A 65 1.94 -1.41 -5.23
N TYR A 66 1.94 -1.72 -6.52
CA TYR A 66 1.55 -3.01 -7.08
C TYR A 66 2.73 -3.56 -7.88
N LEU A 67 3.11 -4.81 -7.61
CA LEU A 67 4.20 -5.48 -8.32
C LEU A 67 3.70 -6.79 -8.94
N PRO A 68 4.10 -7.10 -10.19
CA PRO A 68 3.76 -8.35 -10.84
C PRO A 68 4.48 -9.55 -10.25
N GLN A 69 5.70 -9.33 -9.76
CA GLN A 69 6.56 -10.39 -9.26
C GLN A 69 7.57 -9.83 -8.26
N ILE A 70 8.01 -10.71 -7.37
CA ILE A 70 9.18 -10.52 -6.53
C ILE A 70 10.11 -11.71 -6.78
N VAL A 71 11.42 -11.46 -6.73
CA VAL A 71 12.45 -12.48 -6.95
C VAL A 71 12.24 -13.65 -5.97
N LYS A 72 12.31 -14.89 -6.46
CA LYS A 72 12.14 -16.11 -5.65
C LYS A 72 13.12 -16.14 -4.48
N GLY A 73 12.64 -16.63 -3.34
CA GLY A 73 13.44 -16.76 -2.11
C GLY A 73 13.56 -15.49 -1.27
N ARG A 74 12.90 -14.39 -1.68
CA ARG A 74 12.78 -13.17 -0.88
C ARG A 74 11.48 -13.17 -0.08
N ASP A 75 11.48 -12.43 1.02
CA ASP A 75 10.26 -12.08 1.74
C ASP A 75 9.60 -10.88 1.04
N GLY A 76 8.60 -11.18 0.22
CA GLY A 76 7.91 -10.17 -0.58
C GLY A 76 7.16 -9.13 0.26
N ILE A 77 6.66 -9.51 1.44
CA ILE A 77 5.93 -8.59 2.31
C ILE A 77 6.90 -7.59 2.94
N LEU A 78 8.05 -8.06 3.44
CA LEU A 78 9.10 -7.17 3.96
C LEU A 78 9.62 -6.21 2.88
N ASP A 79 9.81 -6.68 1.65
CA ASP A 79 10.23 -5.83 0.53
C ASP A 79 9.18 -4.75 0.20
N LEU A 80 7.90 -5.10 0.18
CA LEU A 80 6.81 -4.13 -0.02
C LEU A 80 6.78 -3.06 1.07
N ILE A 81 6.96 -3.45 2.35
CA ILE A 81 7.04 -2.51 3.48
C ILE A 81 8.25 -1.57 3.31
N ALA A 82 9.41 -2.12 2.93
CA ALA A 82 10.62 -1.32 2.69
C ALA A 82 10.42 -0.33 1.53
N LEU A 83 9.79 -0.77 0.43
CA LEU A 83 9.45 0.10 -0.69
C LEU A 83 8.48 1.21 -0.28
N MET A 84 7.46 0.92 0.54
CA MET A 84 6.55 1.94 1.05
C MET A 84 7.28 3.00 1.88
N ARG A 85 8.22 2.59 2.74
CA ARG A 85 9.05 3.52 3.52
C ARG A 85 9.87 4.45 2.63
N ILE A 86 10.48 3.90 1.58
CA ILE A 86 11.25 4.69 0.60
C ILE A 86 10.32 5.67 -0.14
N ALA A 87 9.15 5.19 -0.58
CA ALA A 87 8.16 5.99 -1.30
C ALA A 87 7.66 7.16 -0.45
N GLN A 88 7.27 6.93 0.81
CA GLN A 88 6.84 8.00 1.71
C GLN A 88 7.95 9.01 1.98
N LYS A 89 9.19 8.57 2.21
CA LYS A 89 10.32 9.47 2.39
C LYS A 89 10.50 10.40 1.18
N ARG A 90 10.51 9.84 -0.04
CA ARG A 90 10.61 10.62 -1.28
C ARG A 90 9.41 11.53 -1.48
N TYR A 91 8.21 11.08 -1.12
CA TYR A 91 7.00 11.89 -1.14
C TYR A 91 7.17 13.12 -0.24
N GLY A 92 7.68 12.94 0.98
CA GLY A 92 7.95 14.05 1.90
C GLY A 92 8.90 15.10 1.31
N GLU A 93 9.99 14.66 0.70
CA GLU A 93 10.96 15.54 0.01
C GLU A 93 10.32 16.30 -1.17
N LEU A 94 9.45 15.64 -1.95
CA LEU A 94 8.74 16.24 -3.09
C LEU A 94 7.72 17.31 -2.69
N TYR A 95 7.09 17.13 -1.54
CA TYR A 95 5.99 17.98 -1.07
C TYR A 95 6.37 18.89 0.11
N ASP A 96 7.66 18.93 0.46
CA ASP A 96 8.21 19.69 1.59
C ASP A 96 7.41 19.44 2.90
N CYS A 97 7.24 18.17 3.25
CA CYS A 97 6.50 17.74 4.44
C CYS A 97 7.19 16.57 5.15
N THR A 98 6.81 16.35 6.41
CA THR A 98 7.18 15.13 7.15
C THR A 98 6.04 14.10 7.05
N PRO A 99 6.29 12.92 6.43
CA PRO A 99 5.35 11.80 6.45
C PRO A 99 5.19 11.21 7.85
N GLY A 100 3.99 10.80 8.23
CA GLY A 100 3.70 10.12 9.49
C GLY A 100 2.23 9.71 9.62
N THR A 101 1.80 9.38 10.83
CA THR A 101 0.38 9.11 11.18
C THR A 101 -0.40 10.36 11.48
#